data_AF-H8GX88-F1
#
_entry.id   AF-H8GX88-F1
#
_cell.length_a   1.000
_cell.length_b   1.000
_cell.length_c   1.000
_cell.angle_alpha   90.00
_cell.angle_beta   90.00
_cell.angle_gamma   90.00
#
_symmetry.space_group_name_H-M   'P 1'
#
loop_
_entity.id
_entity.type
_entity.pdbx_description
1 polymer ?
#
loop_
_entity_poly.entity_id
_entity_poly.type
_entity_poly.pdbx_seq_one_letter_code
_entity_poly.pdbx_strand_id
1 'polypeptide(L)'
;MARQDLMERWALHMLLAGNALWFLNLVSGKPVELWPLLPDEIKPIKDAQKFVSGYEWKPAGRDKTRLDAVQVAHWMCVNPNDVYWGLSPVMAGAKAIDTDTTAARWNISTLANDGKPPYAVLLDSGLSAEQQRTATAILREQVNGSNVRKMIALGSTRDVKPLAMNATDLDWLNGRRFSREEIGAVLGVPPILMSFGEAATFSNLDAAKAMLWEDRIVPLLDDLCQGLMGSLFPFWTLDGAQWRIRPDLSGVRALQANLKTEAEVGKLKAETLKTLVDSGVPANMAAQVVGLPLVDIPGGDAPRSAAPAALPAATKARRPPSFERKDKGEDEVAARLARMDEWTGEIQNKVAQVLLEQGNAAASAYALGQPWETALDPDDWQDLLEAVHTAVIEAEGKVAYTAVLSSITATGGGGAFDVLADGVTEWIAEHVGENVKGITETSQALLQGQITAGVEAGESVKDIAKRLRKANAEWAGWRAEVIARTETASAFGAAHAQAADQLADEFDVELVKTWHATRDSRTRDEHAAIDGETRALDEPFSIGVMQSPGGVNCRCVVTYGVAE
;
A
#
# COMPACT_ATOMS: atom_id res chain seq x y z
N MET A 1 -25.28 -19.00 -27.06
CA MET A 1 -24.55 -18.10 -26.14
C MET A 1 -23.53 -17.33 -26.97
N ALA A 2 -23.29 -16.05 -26.70
CA ALA A 2 -22.23 -15.34 -27.41
C ALA A 2 -20.85 -15.81 -26.91
N ARG A 3 -19.81 -15.62 -27.74
CA ARG A 3 -18.43 -15.99 -27.36
C ARG A 3 -18.02 -15.31 -26.05
N GLN A 4 -18.38 -14.04 -25.88
CA GLN A 4 -18.02 -13.25 -24.71
C GLN A 4 -18.67 -13.79 -23.43
N ASP A 5 -19.99 -13.99 -23.39
CA ASP A 5 -20.69 -14.55 -22.22
C ASP A 5 -20.10 -15.92 -21.79
N LEU A 6 -19.62 -16.73 -22.75
CA LEU A 6 -18.99 -18.02 -22.45
C LEU A 6 -17.65 -17.84 -21.72
N MET A 7 -16.81 -16.89 -22.13
CA MET A 7 -15.53 -16.59 -21.47
C MET A 7 -15.77 -15.97 -20.08
N GLU A 8 -16.72 -15.04 -19.97
CA GLU A 8 -17.09 -14.40 -18.70
C GLU A 8 -17.61 -15.43 -17.70
N ARG A 9 -18.48 -16.35 -18.13
CA ARG A 9 -18.97 -17.46 -17.28
C ARG A 9 -17.86 -18.39 -16.84
N TRP A 10 -16.92 -18.71 -17.72
CA TRP A 10 -15.76 -19.54 -17.37
C TRP A 10 -14.89 -18.86 -16.31
N ALA A 11 -14.60 -17.55 -16.47
CA ALA A 11 -13.84 -16.79 -15.48
C ALA A 11 -14.58 -16.72 -14.13
N LEU A 12 -15.89 -16.48 -14.14
CA LEU A 12 -16.73 -16.51 -12.93
C LEU A 12 -16.72 -17.89 -12.25
N HIS A 13 -16.84 -18.98 -13.01
CA HIS A 13 -16.83 -20.34 -12.44
C HIS A 13 -15.45 -20.67 -11.83
N MET A 14 -14.35 -20.29 -12.48
CA MET A 14 -12.99 -20.44 -11.93
C MET A 14 -12.80 -19.62 -10.64
N LEU A 15 -13.20 -18.34 -10.63
CA LEU A 15 -12.97 -17.44 -9.48
C LEU A 15 -13.91 -17.70 -8.30
N LEU A 16 -15.16 -18.09 -8.54
CA LEU A 16 -16.18 -18.29 -7.50
C LEU A 16 -16.24 -19.74 -7.00
N ALA A 17 -16.13 -20.73 -7.89
CA ALA A 17 -16.28 -22.15 -7.56
C ALA A 17 -14.97 -22.95 -7.65
N GLY A 18 -13.86 -22.34 -8.09
CA GLY A 18 -12.57 -23.02 -8.29
C GLY A 18 -12.56 -24.04 -9.44
N ASN A 19 -13.66 -24.13 -10.19
CA ASN A 19 -13.91 -25.17 -11.19
C ASN A 19 -14.79 -24.57 -12.29
N ALA A 20 -14.35 -24.67 -13.54
CA ALA A 20 -15.20 -24.42 -14.70
C ALA A 20 -15.32 -25.70 -15.53
N LEU A 21 -16.55 -26.08 -15.86
CA LEU A 21 -16.84 -27.27 -16.66
C LEU A 21 -17.69 -26.89 -17.87
N TRP A 22 -17.30 -27.34 -19.06
CA TRP A 22 -18.10 -27.18 -20.28
C TRP A 22 -18.43 -28.55 -20.87
N PHE A 23 -19.71 -28.75 -21.19
CA PHE A 23 -20.17 -29.89 -21.97
C PHE A 23 -19.83 -29.71 -23.45
N LEU A 24 -19.23 -30.74 -24.03
CA LEU A 24 -18.85 -30.84 -25.43
C LEU A 24 -19.94 -31.60 -26.18
N ASN A 25 -20.77 -30.89 -26.95
CA ASN A 25 -21.84 -31.52 -27.73
C ASN A 25 -21.24 -32.19 -28.97
N LEU A 26 -21.06 -33.51 -28.93
CA LEU A 26 -20.39 -34.28 -29.97
C LEU A 26 -21.38 -34.73 -31.06
N VAL A 27 -21.15 -34.29 -32.30
CA VAL A 27 -21.86 -34.80 -33.49
C VAL A 27 -20.83 -35.51 -34.38
N SER A 28 -21.13 -36.75 -34.77
CA SER A 28 -20.21 -37.60 -35.57
C SER A 28 -18.77 -37.68 -35.00
N GLY A 29 -18.65 -37.67 -33.66
CA GLY A 29 -17.37 -37.77 -32.95
C GLY A 29 -16.56 -36.47 -32.87
N LYS A 30 -17.13 -35.31 -33.21
CA LYS A 30 -16.48 -33.99 -33.06
C LYS A 30 -17.36 -33.00 -32.31
N PRO A 31 -16.80 -32.13 -31.44
CA PRO A 31 -17.59 -31.12 -30.75
C PRO A 31 -18.03 -30.02 -31.72
N VAL A 32 -19.35 -29.81 -31.78
CA VAL A 32 -19.98 -28.75 -32.59
C VAL A 32 -20.39 -27.56 -31.72
N GLU A 33 -20.73 -27.81 -30.44
CA GLU A 33 -21.13 -26.78 -29.50
C GLU A 33 -20.46 -26.97 -28.13
N LEU A 34 -20.25 -25.86 -27.42
CA LEU A 34 -19.66 -25.79 -26.09
C LEU A 34 -20.68 -25.14 -25.14
N TRP A 35 -21.15 -25.87 -24.13
CA TRP A 35 -22.20 -25.43 -23.22
C TRP A 35 -21.64 -25.36 -21.78
N PRO A 36 -21.65 -24.20 -21.09
CA PRO A 36 -21.11 -24.12 -19.74
C PRO A 36 -22.05 -24.81 -18.76
N LEU A 37 -21.48 -25.68 -17.92
CA LEU A 37 -22.18 -26.36 -16.83
C LEU A 37 -21.96 -25.61 -15.52
N LEU A 38 -22.97 -25.63 -14.65
CA LEU A 38 -22.86 -25.12 -13.28
C LEU A 38 -22.03 -26.11 -12.43
N PRO A 39 -20.96 -25.66 -11.74
CA PRO A 39 -20.14 -26.53 -10.91
C PRO A 39 -20.93 -27.23 -9.80
N ASP A 40 -21.97 -26.59 -9.27
CA ASP A 40 -22.84 -27.16 -8.22
C ASP A 40 -23.69 -28.36 -8.71
N GLU A 41 -23.94 -28.44 -10.01
CA GLU A 41 -24.78 -29.47 -10.64
C GLU A 41 -23.99 -30.70 -11.11
N ILE A 42 -22.65 -30.69 -11.04
CA ILE A 42 -21.79 -31.73 -11.62
C ILE A 42 -20.71 -32.20 -10.66
N LYS A 43 -20.42 -33.51 -10.65
CA LYS A 43 -19.36 -34.10 -9.80
C LYS A 43 -18.53 -35.14 -10.57
N PRO A 44 -17.20 -35.19 -10.35
CA PRO A 44 -16.33 -36.17 -11.01
C PRO A 44 -16.51 -37.57 -10.40
N ILE A 45 -16.52 -38.59 -11.26
CA ILE A 45 -16.56 -40.00 -10.88
C ILE A 45 -15.12 -40.52 -10.82
N LYS A 46 -14.56 -40.50 -9.60
CA LYS A 46 -13.17 -40.90 -9.28
C LYS A 46 -12.91 -42.34 -9.73
N ASP A 47 -11.75 -42.59 -10.35
CA ASP A 47 -11.36 -43.89 -10.91
C ASP A 47 -9.86 -44.15 -10.71
N ALA A 48 -9.51 -45.36 -10.26
CA ALA A 48 -8.14 -45.70 -9.88
C ALA A 48 -7.16 -45.90 -11.07
N GLN A 49 -7.67 -46.07 -12.30
CA GLN A 49 -6.84 -46.27 -13.50
C GLN A 49 -6.88 -45.07 -14.45
N LYS A 50 -8.04 -44.40 -14.56
CA LYS A 50 -8.27 -43.27 -15.47
C LYS A 50 -8.22 -41.90 -14.78
N PHE A 51 -8.01 -41.87 -13.47
CA PHE A 51 -8.20 -40.69 -12.61
C PHE A 51 -9.68 -40.25 -12.53
N VAL A 52 -10.29 -39.88 -13.65
CA VAL A 52 -11.73 -39.58 -13.76
C VAL A 52 -12.36 -40.47 -14.86
N SER A 53 -13.38 -41.25 -14.50
CA SER A 53 -14.10 -42.13 -15.45
C SER A 53 -15.34 -41.49 -16.09
N GLY A 54 -15.59 -40.22 -15.81
CA GLY A 54 -16.76 -39.46 -16.25
C GLY A 54 -17.28 -38.55 -15.16
N TYR A 55 -18.43 -37.93 -15.39
CA TYR A 55 -19.05 -37.00 -14.46
C TYR A 55 -20.52 -37.36 -14.23
N GLU A 56 -21.00 -37.22 -13.00
CA GLU A 56 -22.41 -37.23 -12.66
C GLU A 56 -22.95 -35.80 -12.76
N TRP A 57 -23.84 -35.53 -13.72
CA TRP A 57 -24.52 -34.24 -13.87
C TRP A 57 -25.99 -34.37 -13.46
N LYS A 58 -26.44 -33.46 -12.59
CA LYS A 58 -27.80 -33.41 -12.05
C LYS A 58 -28.31 -31.97 -12.08
N PRO A 59 -28.83 -31.49 -13.22
CA PRO A 59 -29.36 -30.14 -13.31
C PRO A 59 -30.67 -29.98 -12.54
N ALA A 60 -30.96 -28.76 -12.11
CA ALA A 60 -32.15 -28.46 -11.31
C ALA A 60 -33.45 -28.97 -11.98
N GLY A 61 -34.19 -29.84 -11.27
CA GLY A 61 -35.46 -30.40 -11.73
C GLY A 61 -35.37 -31.54 -12.75
N ARG A 62 -34.20 -32.16 -12.98
CA ARG A 62 -34.06 -33.37 -13.79
C ARG A 62 -33.33 -34.50 -13.06
N ASP A 63 -33.42 -35.70 -13.63
CA ASP A 63 -32.71 -36.88 -13.15
C ASP A 63 -31.20 -36.82 -13.41
N LYS A 64 -30.47 -37.56 -12.57
CA LYS A 64 -29.02 -37.72 -12.68
C LYS A 64 -28.65 -38.39 -14.00
N THR A 65 -27.75 -37.77 -14.75
CA THR A 65 -27.21 -38.28 -16.01
C THR A 65 -25.69 -38.45 -15.88
N ARG A 66 -25.15 -39.56 -16.40
CA ARG A 66 -23.69 -39.75 -16.50
C ARG A 66 -23.18 -39.19 -17.83
N LEU A 67 -22.17 -38.33 -17.77
CA LEU A 67 -21.40 -37.86 -18.91
C LEU A 67 -20.07 -38.63 -18.98
N ASP A 68 -19.59 -38.92 -20.19
CA ASP A 68 -18.23 -39.42 -20.37
C ASP A 68 -17.21 -38.31 -20.04
N ALA A 69 -16.00 -38.68 -19.59
CA ALA A 69 -14.92 -37.73 -19.37
C ALA A 69 -14.54 -37.00 -20.67
N VAL A 70 -14.65 -37.69 -21.82
CA VAL A 70 -14.40 -37.10 -23.15
C VAL A 70 -15.45 -36.03 -23.51
N GLN A 71 -16.63 -36.01 -22.88
CA GLN A 71 -17.67 -35.02 -23.14
C GLN A 71 -17.59 -33.77 -22.26
N VAL A 72 -16.59 -33.66 -21.38
CA VAL A 72 -16.48 -32.58 -20.39
C VAL A 72 -15.08 -31.99 -20.40
N ALA A 73 -14.97 -30.72 -20.82
CA ALA A 73 -13.77 -29.93 -20.59
C ALA A 73 -13.82 -29.36 -19.17
N HIS A 74 -12.84 -29.71 -18.32
CA HIS A 74 -12.79 -29.31 -16.91
C HIS A 74 -11.49 -28.54 -16.63
N TRP A 75 -11.65 -27.29 -16.19
CA TRP A 75 -10.59 -26.47 -15.61
C TRP A 75 -10.80 -26.44 -14.09
N MET A 76 -9.72 -26.58 -13.32
CA MET A 76 -9.79 -26.51 -11.85
C MET A 76 -8.59 -25.76 -11.29
N CYS A 77 -8.83 -24.95 -10.26
CA CYS A 77 -7.79 -24.39 -9.42
C CYS A 77 -7.12 -25.51 -8.59
N VAL A 78 -5.85 -25.33 -8.22
CA VAL A 78 -5.14 -26.32 -7.38
C VAL A 78 -5.79 -26.40 -6.00
N ASN A 79 -6.07 -27.62 -5.54
CA ASN A 79 -6.59 -27.90 -4.20
C ASN A 79 -5.68 -28.92 -3.50
N PRO A 80 -5.06 -28.57 -2.35
CA PRO A 80 -4.19 -29.50 -1.63
C PRO A 80 -4.95 -30.65 -0.96
N ASN A 81 -6.27 -30.51 -0.75
CA ASN A 81 -7.09 -31.46 0.01
C ASN A 81 -7.93 -32.41 -0.87
N ASP A 82 -8.30 -32.03 -2.11
CA ASP A 82 -8.95 -32.92 -3.07
C ASP A 82 -8.39 -32.71 -4.48
N VAL A 83 -7.62 -33.67 -4.98
CA VAL A 83 -7.01 -33.62 -6.32
C VAL A 83 -8.00 -33.74 -7.47
N TYR A 84 -9.27 -34.06 -7.19
CA TYR A 84 -10.32 -34.22 -8.20
C TYR A 84 -11.24 -32.99 -8.33
N TRP A 85 -11.12 -32.00 -7.45
CA TRP A 85 -12.00 -30.82 -7.45
C TRP A 85 -11.29 -29.59 -6.91
N GLY A 86 -11.29 -28.51 -7.69
CA GLY A 86 -10.54 -27.30 -7.37
C GLY A 86 -11.07 -26.53 -6.17
N LEU A 87 -10.18 -25.78 -5.53
CA LEU A 87 -10.50 -24.87 -4.43
C LEU A 87 -10.67 -23.46 -5.00
N SER A 88 -11.82 -22.84 -4.75
CA SER A 88 -12.10 -21.48 -5.17
C SER A 88 -11.15 -20.47 -4.49
N PRO A 89 -10.57 -19.50 -5.23
CA PRO A 89 -9.91 -18.35 -4.61
C PRO A 89 -10.79 -17.66 -3.57
N VAL A 90 -12.06 -17.41 -3.89
CA VAL A 90 -13.03 -16.80 -2.96
C VAL A 90 -13.21 -17.61 -1.66
N MET A 91 -13.11 -18.94 -1.72
CA MET A 91 -13.15 -19.78 -0.51
C MET A 91 -11.91 -19.63 0.39
N ALA A 92 -10.74 -19.29 -0.17
CA ALA A 92 -9.56 -18.96 0.64
C ALA A 92 -9.72 -17.62 1.38
N GLY A 93 -10.40 -16.65 0.77
CA GLY A 93 -10.74 -15.35 1.38
C GLY A 93 -12.05 -15.30 2.16
N ALA A 94 -12.74 -16.43 2.37
CA ALA A 94 -14.11 -16.45 2.87
C ALA A 94 -14.30 -15.70 4.21
N LYS A 95 -13.34 -15.81 5.14
CA LYS A 95 -13.40 -15.13 6.44
C LYS A 95 -13.39 -13.60 6.32
N ALA A 96 -12.64 -13.04 5.37
CA ALA A 96 -12.63 -11.59 5.10
C ALA A 96 -13.97 -11.12 4.51
N ILE A 97 -14.56 -11.92 3.61
CA ILE A 97 -15.86 -11.66 2.99
C ILE A 97 -16.98 -11.70 4.03
N ASP A 98 -16.99 -12.70 4.91
CA ASP A 98 -17.96 -12.81 6.00
C ASP A 98 -17.82 -11.64 7.00
N THR A 99 -16.59 -11.19 7.25
CA THR A 99 -16.29 -10.03 8.11
C THR A 99 -16.84 -8.73 7.50
N ASP A 100 -16.51 -8.41 6.24
CA ASP A 100 -17.04 -7.21 5.56
C ASP A 100 -18.58 -7.25 5.44
N THR A 101 -19.14 -8.40 5.09
CA THR A 101 -20.59 -8.60 4.97
C THR A 101 -21.29 -8.40 6.31
N THR A 102 -20.70 -8.88 7.41
CA THR A 102 -21.25 -8.72 8.76
C THR A 102 -21.12 -7.26 9.23
N ALA A 103 -19.97 -6.62 9.00
CA ALA A 103 -19.76 -5.20 9.31
C ALA A 103 -20.69 -4.27 8.52
N ALA A 104 -20.99 -4.60 7.26
CA ALA A 104 -21.97 -3.89 6.44
C ALA A 104 -23.40 -4.08 6.94
N ARG A 105 -23.80 -5.32 7.29
CA ARG A 105 -25.13 -5.61 7.88
C ARG A 105 -25.32 -4.91 9.22
N TRP A 106 -24.29 -4.92 10.08
CA TRP A 106 -24.30 -4.22 11.36
C TRP A 106 -24.53 -2.72 11.16
N ASN A 107 -23.75 -2.06 10.29
CA ASN A 107 -23.94 -0.63 10.00
C ASN A 107 -25.35 -0.32 9.45
N ILE A 108 -25.86 -1.12 8.50
CA ILE A 108 -27.24 -0.98 8.00
C ILE A 108 -28.26 -1.08 9.15
N SER A 109 -28.06 -1.97 10.11
CA SER A 109 -28.94 -2.10 11.28
C SER A 109 -28.83 -0.91 12.25
N THR A 110 -27.62 -0.37 12.47
CA THR A 110 -27.37 0.81 13.31
C THR A 110 -28.01 2.06 12.70
N LEU A 111 -27.85 2.28 11.39
CA LEU A 111 -28.47 3.38 10.65
C LEU A 111 -30.00 3.26 10.60
N ALA A 112 -30.54 2.04 10.45
CA ALA A 112 -31.99 1.80 10.51
C ALA A 112 -32.58 2.10 11.90
N ASN A 113 -31.76 2.10 12.95
CA ASN A 113 -32.11 2.48 14.32
C ASN A 113 -31.79 3.96 14.63
N ASP A 114 -31.72 4.81 13.60
CA ASP A 114 -31.39 6.26 13.67
C ASP A 114 -30.04 6.55 14.35
N GLY A 115 -29.07 5.63 14.29
CA GLY A 115 -27.74 5.79 14.90
C GLY A 115 -27.75 5.84 16.43
N LYS A 116 -28.87 5.49 17.08
CA LYS A 116 -28.99 5.56 18.53
C LYS A 116 -28.40 4.30 19.17
N PRO A 117 -27.54 4.44 20.20
CA PRO A 117 -26.96 3.28 20.85
C PRO A 117 -28.00 2.41 21.57
N PRO A 118 -27.68 1.14 21.88
CA PRO A 118 -28.49 0.32 22.77
C PRO A 118 -28.66 1.00 24.14
N TYR A 119 -29.89 1.02 24.65
CA TYR A 119 -30.22 1.60 25.96
C TYR A 119 -30.11 0.54 27.07
N ALA A 120 -29.41 0.88 28.15
CA ALA A 120 -29.47 0.13 29.40
C ALA A 120 -30.68 0.60 30.22
N VAL A 121 -31.67 -0.28 30.40
CA VAL A 121 -32.88 -0.03 31.21
C VAL A 121 -32.67 -0.61 32.60
N LEU A 122 -32.43 0.26 33.59
CA LEU A 122 -32.29 -0.15 34.98
C LEU A 122 -33.67 -0.21 35.66
N LEU A 123 -34.01 -1.37 36.22
CA LEU A 123 -35.25 -1.60 36.96
C LEU A 123 -35.02 -1.47 38.46
N ASP A 124 -36.07 -1.10 39.20
CA ASP A 124 -35.96 -0.90 40.65
C ASP A 124 -35.69 -2.18 41.46
N SER A 125 -34.86 -2.03 42.49
CA SER A 125 -34.51 -3.08 43.46
C SER A 125 -35.67 -3.33 44.43
N GLY A 126 -36.67 -4.09 43.97
CA GLY A 126 -37.86 -4.47 44.74
C GLY A 126 -38.88 -5.33 43.96
N LEU A 127 -38.69 -5.50 42.65
CA LEU A 127 -39.56 -6.31 41.79
C LEU A 127 -39.44 -7.81 42.07
N SER A 128 -40.57 -8.53 42.04
CA SER A 128 -40.57 -9.99 42.10
C SER A 128 -39.99 -10.61 40.82
N ALA A 129 -39.50 -11.85 40.91
CA ALA A 129 -38.95 -12.59 39.76
C ALA A 129 -39.95 -12.75 38.59
N GLU A 130 -41.26 -12.66 38.87
CA GLU A 130 -42.32 -12.75 37.86
C GLU A 130 -42.60 -11.37 37.23
N GLN A 131 -42.55 -10.29 38.01
CA GLN A 131 -42.60 -8.91 37.48
C GLN A 131 -41.39 -8.60 36.60
N GLN A 132 -40.18 -9.03 37.00
CA GLN A 132 -38.96 -8.90 36.20
C GLN A 132 -39.07 -9.62 34.85
N ARG A 133 -39.61 -10.85 34.83
CA ARG A 133 -39.86 -11.59 33.57
C ARG A 133 -40.86 -10.86 32.66
N THR A 134 -41.96 -10.36 33.22
CA THR A 134 -42.98 -9.62 32.46
C THR A 134 -42.42 -8.32 31.88
N ALA A 135 -41.67 -7.54 32.68
CA ALA A 135 -40.98 -6.34 32.19
C ALA A 135 -39.96 -6.66 31.08
N THR A 136 -39.18 -7.74 31.25
CA THR A 136 -38.20 -8.20 30.25
C THR A 136 -38.88 -8.68 28.96
N ALA A 137 -40.05 -9.32 29.05
CA ALA A 137 -40.83 -9.75 27.89
C ALA A 137 -41.38 -8.54 27.11
N ILE A 138 -41.97 -7.56 27.80
CA ILE A 138 -42.48 -6.32 27.20
C ILE A 138 -41.33 -5.54 26.52
N LEU A 139 -40.17 -5.41 27.17
CA LEU A 139 -39.00 -4.76 26.58
C LEU A 139 -38.50 -5.51 25.34
N ARG A 140 -38.43 -6.85 25.38
CA ARG A 140 -38.04 -7.65 24.21
C ARG A 140 -39.04 -7.54 23.05
N GLU A 141 -40.33 -7.47 23.34
CA GLU A 141 -41.38 -7.31 22.33
C GLU A 141 -41.34 -5.91 21.69
N GLN A 142 -41.05 -4.86 22.46
CA GLN A 142 -40.88 -3.49 21.96
C GLN A 142 -39.56 -3.26 21.19
N VAL A 143 -38.50 -4.01 21.51
CA VAL A 143 -37.18 -3.90 20.86
C VAL A 143 -37.06 -4.79 19.60
N ASN A 144 -38.04 -5.65 19.31
CA ASN A 144 -37.94 -6.64 18.24
C ASN A 144 -38.19 -6.05 16.84
N GLY A 145 -37.11 -5.62 16.17
CA GLY A 145 -37.07 -5.37 14.72
C GLY A 145 -37.46 -3.94 14.30
N SER A 146 -36.49 -3.23 13.69
CA SER A 146 -36.60 -1.96 12.94
C SER A 146 -37.40 -0.78 13.53
N ASN A 147 -37.91 -0.91 14.75
CA ASN A 147 -38.79 0.06 15.42
C ASN A 147 -38.28 0.49 16.80
N VAL A 148 -36.97 0.72 16.94
CA VAL A 148 -36.34 1.34 18.13
C VAL A 148 -36.90 2.76 18.42
N ARG A 149 -37.74 3.31 17.54
CA ARG A 149 -38.34 4.65 17.58
C ARG A 149 -39.36 4.92 18.71
N LYS A 150 -39.74 3.94 19.54
CA LYS A 150 -40.75 4.14 20.61
C LYS A 150 -40.45 3.37 21.91
N MET A 151 -39.46 3.82 22.67
CA MET A 151 -39.32 3.39 24.07
C MET A 151 -40.14 4.31 24.98
N ILE A 152 -41.21 3.78 25.58
CA ILE A 152 -41.95 4.45 26.67
C ILE A 152 -41.66 3.66 27.95
N ALA A 153 -40.85 4.24 28.84
CA ALA A 153 -40.61 3.68 30.17
C ALA A 153 -41.91 3.69 30.99
N LEU A 154 -42.26 2.55 31.58
CA LEU A 154 -43.51 2.36 32.32
C LEU A 154 -43.25 1.91 33.76
N GLY A 155 -43.56 2.79 34.71
CA GLY A 155 -43.92 2.47 36.10
C GLY A 155 -42.85 1.90 37.05
N SER A 156 -41.73 1.35 36.56
CA SER A 156 -40.72 0.67 37.41
C SER A 156 -39.28 0.82 36.90
N THR A 157 -39.05 1.80 36.04
CA THR A 157 -37.73 2.10 35.47
C THR A 157 -37.05 3.16 36.31
N ARG A 158 -35.92 2.80 36.93
CA ARG A 158 -35.14 3.67 37.82
C ARG A 158 -34.28 4.66 37.02
N ASP A 159 -33.67 4.18 35.95
CA ASP A 159 -32.75 4.95 35.11
C ASP A 159 -32.67 4.34 33.70
N VAL A 160 -32.42 5.18 32.70
CA VAL A 160 -32.26 4.80 31.29
C VAL A 160 -31.00 5.47 30.76
N LYS A 161 -29.91 4.69 30.66
CA LYS A 161 -28.65 5.22 30.17
C LYS A 161 -28.45 4.84 28.69
N PRO A 162 -28.21 5.81 27.79
CA PRO A 162 -27.63 5.50 26.49
C PRO A 162 -26.20 5.01 26.71
N LEU A 163 -25.85 3.85 26.15
CA LEU A 163 -24.46 3.39 26.16
C LEU A 163 -23.71 4.18 25.07
N ALA A 164 -22.71 5.00 25.43
CA ALA A 164 -22.01 5.80 24.43
C ALA A 164 -21.29 4.89 23.40
N MET A 165 -21.40 5.24 22.11
CA MET A 165 -20.59 4.62 21.05
C MET A 165 -19.24 5.33 20.98
N ASN A 166 -18.24 4.79 21.68
CA ASN A 166 -16.90 5.36 21.71
C ASN A 166 -16.04 4.80 20.56
N ALA A 167 -15.32 5.69 19.85
CA ALA A 167 -14.19 5.43 18.92
C ALA A 167 -14.37 4.44 17.75
N THR A 168 -15.41 3.60 17.73
CA THR A 168 -15.53 2.43 16.86
C THR A 168 -15.87 2.80 15.40
N ASP A 169 -16.47 3.97 15.18
CA ASP A 169 -16.95 4.39 13.84
C ASP A 169 -15.80 4.80 12.91
N LEU A 170 -14.66 5.29 13.45
CA LEU A 170 -13.44 5.53 12.68
C LEU A 170 -12.73 4.21 12.30
N ASP A 171 -12.76 3.23 13.19
CA ASP A 171 -12.16 1.91 12.94
C ASP A 171 -12.96 1.09 11.92
N TRP A 172 -14.28 1.29 11.82
CA TRP A 172 -15.12 0.62 10.81
C TRP A 172 -14.67 0.89 9.37
N LEU A 173 -14.35 2.14 9.02
CA LEU A 173 -13.86 2.49 7.67
C LEU A 173 -12.52 1.81 7.37
N ASN A 174 -11.63 1.76 8.34
CA ASN A 174 -10.32 1.11 8.22
C ASN A 174 -10.44 -0.41 8.14
N GLY A 175 -11.29 -1.04 8.97
CA GLY A 175 -11.57 -2.48 8.92
C GLY A 175 -12.19 -2.93 7.60
N ARG A 176 -13.10 -2.13 7.02
CA ARG A 176 -13.64 -2.40 5.67
C ARG A 176 -12.60 -2.19 4.57
N ARG A 177 -11.71 -1.20 4.70
CA ARG A 177 -10.57 -1.04 3.80
C ARG A 177 -9.68 -2.29 3.82
N PHE A 178 -9.24 -2.71 5.01
CA PHE A 178 -8.41 -3.91 5.19
C PHE A 178 -9.07 -5.16 4.60
N SER A 179 -10.36 -5.39 4.91
CA SER A 179 -11.13 -6.52 4.37
C SER A 179 -11.17 -6.52 2.85
N ARG A 180 -11.31 -5.35 2.21
CA ARG A 180 -11.31 -5.22 0.74
C ARG A 180 -9.93 -5.47 0.13
N GLU A 181 -8.85 -5.03 0.80
CA GLU A 181 -7.48 -5.30 0.37
C GLU A 181 -7.17 -6.80 0.43
N GLU A 182 -7.58 -7.50 1.51
CA GLU A 182 -7.45 -8.96 1.65
C GLU A 182 -8.25 -9.72 0.57
N ILE A 183 -9.51 -9.34 0.32
CA ILE A 183 -10.36 -9.94 -0.73
C ILE A 183 -9.76 -9.74 -2.13
N GLY A 184 -9.22 -8.55 -2.43
CA GLY A 184 -8.58 -8.28 -3.71
C GLY A 184 -7.27 -9.03 -3.89
N ALA A 185 -6.44 -9.12 -2.83
CA ALA A 185 -5.20 -9.90 -2.86
C ALA A 185 -5.46 -11.38 -3.21
N VAL A 186 -6.51 -11.98 -2.61
CA VAL A 186 -6.96 -13.34 -2.92
C VAL A 186 -7.40 -13.52 -4.38
N LEU A 187 -7.97 -12.49 -5.01
CA LEU A 187 -8.35 -12.50 -6.43
C LEU A 187 -7.18 -12.13 -7.36
N GLY A 188 -6.05 -11.66 -6.83
CA GLY A 188 -4.93 -11.09 -7.58
C GLY A 188 -5.22 -9.70 -8.17
N VAL A 189 -6.07 -8.91 -7.52
CA VAL A 189 -6.42 -7.54 -7.91
C VAL A 189 -5.61 -6.54 -7.06
N PRO A 190 -4.71 -5.74 -7.66
CA PRO A 190 -3.96 -4.71 -6.93
C PRO A 190 -4.87 -3.73 -6.16
N PRO A 191 -4.58 -3.43 -4.88
CA PRO A 191 -5.39 -2.52 -4.04
C PRO A 191 -5.74 -1.20 -4.70
N ILE A 192 -4.78 -0.58 -5.40
CA ILE A 192 -4.93 0.69 -6.10
C ILE A 192 -6.01 0.70 -7.21
N LEU A 193 -6.41 -0.46 -7.74
CA LEU A 193 -7.53 -0.59 -8.69
C LEU A 193 -8.89 -0.66 -7.98
N MET A 194 -8.91 -0.91 -6.67
CA MET A 194 -10.11 -0.98 -5.83
C MET A 194 -10.28 0.26 -4.95
N SER A 195 -9.19 0.94 -4.59
CA SER A 195 -9.19 2.12 -3.72
C SER A 195 -9.82 3.34 -4.40
N PHE A 196 -10.99 3.75 -3.91
CA PHE A 196 -11.57 5.06 -4.21
C PHE A 196 -11.18 6.03 -3.10
N GLY A 197 -10.24 6.93 -3.37
CA GLY A 197 -9.92 8.07 -2.48
C GLY A 197 -8.42 8.34 -2.30
N GLU A 198 -7.57 7.32 -2.35
CA GLU A 198 -6.12 7.54 -2.33
C GLU A 198 -5.63 8.17 -3.65
N ALA A 199 -4.54 8.93 -3.58
CA ALA A 199 -3.97 9.70 -4.68
C ALA A 199 -3.24 8.81 -5.72
N ALA A 200 -3.96 7.84 -6.27
CA ALA A 200 -3.53 7.00 -7.37
C ALA A 200 -3.27 7.88 -8.62
N THR A 201 -2.00 8.16 -8.90
CA THR A 201 -1.61 8.84 -10.14
C THR A 201 -1.93 7.96 -11.34
N PHE A 202 -2.16 8.54 -12.52
CA PHE A 202 -2.44 7.77 -13.72
C PHE A 202 -1.31 6.79 -14.08
N SER A 203 -0.06 7.13 -13.77
CA SER A 203 1.10 6.23 -13.94
C SER A 203 0.98 4.99 -13.05
N ASN A 204 0.67 5.19 -11.76
CA ASN A 204 0.50 4.09 -10.82
C ASN A 204 -0.72 3.21 -11.20
N LEU A 205 -1.79 3.80 -11.76
CA LEU A 205 -2.96 3.07 -12.25
C LEU A 205 -2.68 2.28 -13.53
N ASP A 206 -1.91 2.81 -14.49
CA ASP A 206 -1.58 2.10 -15.71
C ASP A 206 -0.52 0.99 -15.44
N ALA A 207 0.43 1.23 -14.54
CA ALA A 207 1.33 0.19 -14.02
C ALA A 207 0.55 -0.93 -13.28
N ALA A 208 -0.38 -0.59 -12.40
CA ALA A 208 -1.21 -1.58 -11.70
C ALA A 208 -2.14 -2.37 -12.65
N LYS A 209 -2.60 -1.77 -13.75
CA LYS A 209 -3.28 -2.51 -14.82
C LYS A 209 -2.32 -3.47 -15.51
N ALA A 210 -1.10 -3.06 -15.83
CA ALA A 210 -0.10 -3.95 -16.42
C ALA A 210 0.18 -5.15 -15.49
N MET A 211 0.44 -4.92 -14.20
CA MET A 211 0.59 -5.97 -13.19
C MET A 211 -0.63 -6.91 -13.13
N LEU A 212 -1.86 -6.37 -13.06
CA LEU A 212 -3.07 -7.20 -13.10
C LEU A 212 -3.14 -8.08 -14.36
N TRP A 213 -2.72 -7.54 -15.52
CA TRP A 213 -2.69 -8.32 -16.74
C TRP A 213 -1.59 -9.39 -16.72
N GLU A 214 -0.36 -9.04 -16.33
CA GLU A 214 0.81 -9.91 -16.34
C GLU A 214 0.74 -11.01 -15.25
N ASP A 215 0.43 -10.65 -14.01
CA ASP A 215 0.44 -11.57 -12.87
C ASP A 215 -0.84 -12.42 -12.76
N ARG A 216 -1.98 -11.93 -13.25
CA ARG A 216 -3.29 -12.57 -13.01
C ARG A 216 -4.06 -12.94 -14.26
N ILE A 217 -4.26 -12.03 -15.21
CA ILE A 217 -5.13 -12.28 -16.37
C ILE A 217 -4.43 -13.16 -17.42
N VAL A 218 -3.18 -12.89 -17.76
CA VAL A 218 -2.43 -13.68 -18.76
C VAL A 218 -2.27 -15.14 -18.32
N PRO A 219 -1.84 -15.47 -17.09
CA PRO A 219 -1.82 -16.85 -16.60
C PRO A 219 -3.20 -17.53 -16.65
N LEU A 220 -4.28 -16.80 -16.30
CA LEU A 220 -5.64 -17.33 -16.38
C LEU A 220 -6.09 -17.57 -17.84
N LEU A 221 -5.69 -16.73 -18.79
CA LEU A 221 -5.94 -16.94 -20.21
C LEU A 221 -5.11 -18.09 -20.79
N ASP A 222 -3.89 -18.30 -20.28
CA ASP A 222 -3.07 -19.45 -20.65
C ASP A 222 -3.64 -20.76 -20.09
N ASP A 223 -4.19 -20.78 -18.86
CA ASP A 223 -4.95 -21.92 -18.33
C ASP A 223 -6.18 -22.25 -19.19
N LEU A 224 -6.93 -21.22 -19.60
CA LEU A 224 -8.05 -21.36 -20.54
C LEU A 224 -7.57 -22.01 -21.85
N CYS A 225 -6.51 -21.45 -22.47
CA CYS A 225 -5.96 -21.94 -23.72
C CYS A 225 -5.41 -23.38 -23.60
N GLN A 226 -4.75 -23.71 -22.49
CA GLN A 226 -4.23 -25.05 -22.22
C GLN A 226 -5.34 -26.09 -22.06
N GLY A 227 -6.38 -25.80 -21.27
CA GLY A 227 -7.52 -26.71 -21.14
C GLY A 227 -8.34 -26.82 -22.43
N LEU A 228 -8.42 -25.74 -23.24
CA LEU A 228 -8.97 -25.79 -24.59
C LEU A 228 -8.16 -26.73 -25.49
N MET A 229 -6.83 -26.63 -25.50
CA MET A 229 -5.96 -27.52 -26.28
C MET A 229 -6.13 -28.97 -25.83
N GLY A 230 -6.02 -29.25 -24.52
CA GLY A 230 -6.16 -30.59 -23.96
C GLY A 230 -7.53 -31.23 -24.22
N SER A 231 -8.60 -30.44 -24.19
CA SER A 231 -9.96 -30.93 -24.41
C SER A 231 -10.33 -31.06 -25.89
N LEU A 232 -9.86 -30.16 -26.76
CA LEU A 232 -10.30 -30.11 -28.16
C LEU A 232 -9.36 -30.83 -29.12
N PHE A 233 -8.04 -30.75 -28.95
CA PHE A 233 -7.07 -31.32 -29.91
C PHE A 233 -7.25 -32.83 -30.17
N PRO A 234 -7.63 -33.68 -29.19
CA PRO A 234 -7.87 -35.10 -29.44
C PRO A 234 -8.90 -35.38 -30.55
N PHE A 235 -9.95 -34.55 -30.69
CA PHE A 235 -11.01 -34.75 -31.69
C PHE A 235 -10.60 -34.46 -33.14
N TRP A 236 -9.48 -33.76 -33.34
CA TRP A 236 -8.90 -33.47 -34.65
C TRP A 236 -7.50 -34.05 -34.82
N THR A 237 -7.03 -34.88 -33.87
CA THR A 237 -5.67 -35.46 -33.85
C THR A 237 -4.57 -34.41 -34.05
N LEU A 238 -4.74 -33.23 -33.43
CA LEU A 238 -3.77 -32.14 -33.52
C LEU A 238 -2.63 -32.35 -32.52
N ASP A 239 -1.39 -32.14 -32.99
CA ASP A 239 -0.19 -32.20 -32.15
C ASP A 239 0.08 -30.83 -31.49
N GLY A 240 0.20 -30.82 -30.16
CA GLY A 240 0.53 -29.64 -29.35
C GLY A 240 1.96 -29.11 -29.51
N ALA A 241 2.84 -29.88 -30.17
CA ALA A 241 4.15 -29.39 -30.63
C ALA A 241 4.02 -28.52 -31.89
N GLN A 242 3.05 -28.79 -32.77
CA GLN A 242 2.83 -28.06 -34.03
C GLN A 242 1.82 -26.92 -33.91
N TRP A 243 0.72 -27.16 -33.20
CA TRP A 243 -0.38 -26.22 -33.05
C TRP A 243 -0.50 -25.76 -31.62
N ARG A 244 -0.75 -24.47 -31.39
CA ARG A 244 -1.05 -23.92 -30.06
C ARG A 244 -2.12 -22.85 -30.14
N ILE A 245 -3.03 -22.89 -29.16
CA ILE A 245 -3.95 -21.78 -28.87
C ILE A 245 -3.21 -20.86 -27.90
N ARG A 246 -3.24 -19.56 -28.15
CA ARG A 246 -2.71 -18.52 -27.25
C ARG A 246 -3.68 -17.33 -27.21
N PRO A 247 -3.72 -16.55 -26.12
CA PRO A 247 -4.44 -15.29 -26.10
C PRO A 247 -3.78 -14.28 -27.05
N ASP A 248 -4.59 -13.53 -27.79
CA ASP A 248 -4.11 -12.36 -28.54
C ASP A 248 -4.05 -11.15 -27.60
N LEU A 249 -2.83 -10.83 -27.16
CA LEU A 249 -2.56 -9.70 -26.27
C LEU A 249 -2.28 -8.39 -27.04
N SER A 250 -2.23 -8.42 -28.38
CA SER A 250 -1.83 -7.26 -29.19
C SER A 250 -2.80 -6.09 -29.08
N GLY A 251 -4.09 -6.35 -28.85
CA GLY A 251 -5.13 -5.34 -28.62
C GLY A 251 -5.20 -4.81 -27.18
N VAL A 252 -4.42 -5.35 -26.23
CA VAL A 252 -4.52 -5.01 -24.81
C VAL A 252 -3.73 -3.74 -24.51
N ARG A 253 -4.44 -2.60 -24.44
CA ARG A 253 -3.85 -1.27 -24.17
C ARG A 253 -2.94 -1.22 -22.94
N ALA A 254 -3.24 -1.99 -21.89
CA ALA A 254 -2.41 -2.05 -20.67
C ALA A 254 -1.01 -2.63 -20.94
N LEU A 255 -0.91 -3.62 -21.82
CA LEU A 255 0.35 -4.29 -22.19
C LEU A 255 1.09 -3.56 -23.31
N GLN A 256 0.39 -2.78 -24.15
CA GLN A 256 1.01 -2.01 -25.25
C GLN A 256 2.06 -0.98 -24.77
N ALA A 257 1.94 -0.47 -23.53
CA ALA A 257 2.95 0.39 -22.95
C ALA A 257 4.27 -0.36 -22.69
N ASN A 258 4.20 -1.53 -22.05
CA ASN A 258 5.36 -2.40 -21.82
C ASN A 258 5.94 -2.94 -23.14
N LEU A 259 5.12 -3.33 -24.11
CA LEU A 259 5.60 -3.75 -25.44
C LEU A 259 6.41 -2.67 -26.17
N LYS A 260 6.10 -1.37 -25.96
CA LYS A 260 6.93 -0.28 -26.49
C LYS A 260 8.28 -0.21 -25.79
N THR A 261 8.30 -0.33 -24.46
CA THR A 261 9.53 -0.39 -23.66
C THR A 261 10.38 -1.60 -24.03
N GLU A 262 9.78 -2.78 -24.21
CA GLU A 262 10.47 -4.01 -24.67
C GLU A 262 11.02 -3.87 -26.09
N ALA A 263 10.29 -3.22 -27.00
CA ALA A 263 10.78 -2.93 -28.35
C ALA A 263 11.94 -1.92 -28.34
N GLU A 264 11.89 -0.92 -27.45
CA GLU A 264 12.98 0.03 -27.22
C GLU A 264 14.21 -0.66 -26.59
N VAL A 265 14.03 -1.56 -25.62
CA VAL A 265 15.09 -2.42 -25.06
C VAL A 265 15.65 -3.38 -26.11
N GLY A 266 14.81 -3.96 -26.97
CA GLY A 266 15.23 -4.80 -28.09
C GLY A 266 16.06 -4.03 -29.13
N LYS A 267 15.66 -2.78 -29.42
CA LYS A 267 16.44 -1.85 -30.25
C LYS A 267 17.77 -1.48 -29.59
N LEU A 268 17.78 -1.19 -28.29
CA LEU A 268 19.00 -0.91 -27.53
C LEU A 268 19.96 -2.10 -27.55
N LYS A 269 19.46 -3.33 -27.36
CA LYS A 269 20.23 -4.57 -27.49
C LYS A 269 20.82 -4.73 -28.89
N ALA A 270 20.06 -4.42 -29.95
CA ALA A 270 20.57 -4.45 -31.32
C ALA A 270 21.64 -3.37 -31.60
N GLU A 271 21.49 -2.17 -31.02
CA GLU A 271 22.47 -1.07 -31.13
C GLU A 271 23.75 -1.38 -30.34
N THR A 272 23.65 -1.98 -29.15
CA THR A 272 24.79 -2.48 -28.38
C THR A 272 25.51 -3.64 -29.09
N LEU A 273 24.77 -4.61 -29.64
CA LEU A 273 25.34 -5.69 -30.46
C LEU A 273 26.14 -5.12 -31.64
N LYS A 274 25.55 -4.17 -32.37
CA LYS A 274 26.23 -3.50 -33.48
C LYS A 274 27.51 -2.80 -33.00
N THR A 275 27.45 -2.08 -31.89
CA THR A 275 28.60 -1.33 -31.34
C THR A 275 29.75 -2.26 -30.92
N LEU A 276 29.44 -3.43 -30.34
CA LEU A 276 30.44 -4.45 -30.00
C LEU A 276 31.06 -5.08 -31.26
N VAL A 277 30.27 -5.33 -32.31
CA VAL A 277 30.79 -5.85 -33.58
C VAL A 277 31.65 -4.81 -34.31
N ASP A 278 31.23 -3.54 -34.30
CA ASP A 278 31.97 -2.43 -34.91
C ASP A 278 33.27 -2.10 -34.14
N SER A 279 33.34 -2.41 -32.83
CA SER A 279 34.58 -2.34 -32.04
C SER A 279 35.49 -3.56 -32.17
N GLY A 280 35.12 -4.54 -33.01
CA GLY A 280 35.94 -5.70 -33.36
C GLY A 280 35.67 -6.96 -32.54
N VAL A 281 34.66 -6.99 -31.65
CA VAL A 281 34.26 -8.21 -30.95
C VAL A 281 33.58 -9.17 -31.95
N PRO A 282 33.93 -10.47 -31.96
CA PRO A 282 33.23 -11.47 -32.77
C PRO A 282 31.72 -11.46 -32.52
N ALA A 283 30.93 -11.46 -33.60
CA ALA A 283 29.47 -11.27 -33.55
C ALA A 283 28.73 -12.34 -32.72
N ASN A 284 29.22 -13.60 -32.72
CA ASN A 284 28.68 -14.66 -31.89
C ASN A 284 28.90 -14.38 -30.38
N MET A 285 30.10 -13.94 -30.02
CA MET A 285 30.44 -13.57 -28.63
C MET A 285 29.68 -12.32 -28.18
N ALA A 286 29.57 -11.31 -29.05
CA ALA A 286 28.78 -10.11 -28.77
C ALA A 286 27.27 -10.42 -28.59
N ALA A 287 26.70 -11.33 -29.40
CA ALA A 287 25.32 -11.78 -29.23
C ALA A 287 25.09 -12.51 -27.90
N GLN A 288 26.06 -13.33 -27.48
CA GLN A 288 26.02 -14.04 -26.19
C GLN A 288 26.09 -13.06 -25.00
N VAL A 289 26.98 -12.06 -25.05
CA VAL A 289 27.11 -11.01 -24.01
C VAL A 289 25.85 -10.16 -23.89
N VAL A 290 25.16 -9.87 -25.02
CA VAL A 290 23.89 -9.11 -25.04
C VAL A 290 22.68 -10.00 -24.68
N GLY A 291 22.87 -11.32 -24.54
CA GLY A 291 21.81 -12.27 -24.20
C GLY A 291 20.80 -12.50 -25.33
N LEU A 292 21.23 -12.41 -26.58
CA LEU A 292 20.39 -12.65 -27.75
C LEU A 292 20.42 -14.14 -28.15
N PRO A 293 19.26 -14.80 -28.33
CA PRO A 293 19.18 -16.20 -28.76
C PRO A 293 19.39 -16.30 -30.28
N LEU A 294 20.58 -15.94 -30.76
CA LEU A 294 20.98 -16.10 -32.15
C LEU A 294 21.65 -17.45 -32.35
N VAL A 295 21.21 -18.18 -33.37
CA VAL A 295 21.86 -19.41 -33.83
C VAL A 295 23.14 -19.01 -34.56
N ASP A 296 24.25 -19.63 -34.15
CA ASP A 296 25.62 -19.50 -34.65
C ASP A 296 25.73 -18.88 -36.06
N ILE A 297 26.24 -17.65 -36.13
CA ILE A 297 26.34 -16.88 -37.37
C ILE A 297 27.59 -17.36 -38.13
N PRO A 298 27.48 -17.91 -39.35
CA PRO A 298 28.64 -18.44 -40.06
C PRO A 298 29.71 -17.37 -40.32
N GLY A 299 30.91 -17.57 -39.77
CA GLY A 299 32.01 -16.60 -39.80
C GLY A 299 31.95 -15.51 -38.72
N GLY A 300 31.04 -15.63 -37.75
CA GLY A 300 30.85 -14.71 -36.63
C GLY A 300 31.90 -14.78 -35.52
N ASP A 301 32.82 -15.75 -35.57
CA ASP A 301 33.88 -15.94 -34.56
C ASP A 301 35.18 -15.19 -34.86
N ALA A 302 35.32 -14.65 -36.08
CA ALA A 302 36.49 -13.87 -36.47
C ALA A 302 36.26 -12.36 -36.24
N PRO A 303 37.20 -11.64 -35.59
CA PRO A 303 37.09 -10.19 -35.44
C PRO A 303 37.19 -9.51 -36.81
N ARG A 304 36.26 -8.60 -37.12
CA ARG A 304 36.36 -7.77 -38.32
C ARG A 304 37.40 -6.67 -38.11
N SER A 305 38.40 -6.61 -38.99
CA SER A 305 39.45 -5.59 -38.93
C SER A 305 38.92 -4.22 -39.34
N ALA A 306 38.64 -3.37 -38.34
CA ALA A 306 38.42 -1.93 -38.52
C ALA A 306 39.70 -1.14 -38.20
N ALA A 307 39.93 -0.05 -38.94
CA ALA A 307 41.03 0.87 -38.67
C ALA A 307 40.80 1.61 -37.34
N PRO A 308 41.87 2.03 -36.61
CA PRO A 308 41.73 2.67 -35.31
C PRO A 308 40.89 3.97 -35.40
N ALA A 309 39.86 4.05 -34.58
CA ALA A 309 38.96 5.20 -34.54
C ALA A 309 39.67 6.43 -33.96
N ALA A 310 39.51 7.58 -34.61
CA ALA A 310 39.92 8.87 -34.05
C ALA A 310 38.95 9.29 -32.93
N LEU A 311 39.49 9.87 -31.85
CA LEU A 311 38.72 10.35 -30.71
C LEU A 311 37.66 11.40 -31.15
N PRO A 312 36.37 11.22 -30.82
CA PRO A 312 35.35 12.20 -31.16
C PRO A 312 35.39 13.42 -30.24
N ALA A 313 35.16 14.61 -30.80
CA ALA A 313 35.06 15.85 -30.04
C ALA A 313 33.77 15.90 -29.19
N ALA A 314 33.84 16.54 -28.02
CA ALA A 314 32.73 16.62 -27.08
C ALA A 314 31.48 17.27 -27.70
N THR A 315 30.36 16.53 -27.68
CA THR A 315 29.07 17.00 -28.23
C THR A 315 28.19 17.52 -27.10
N LYS A 316 27.60 18.72 -27.27
CA LYS A 316 26.70 19.32 -26.26
C LYS A 316 25.41 18.50 -26.12
N ALA A 317 24.97 18.25 -24.89
CA ALA A 317 23.74 17.53 -24.59
C ALA A 317 22.49 18.23 -25.19
N ARG A 318 21.54 17.43 -25.68
CA ARG A 318 20.27 17.87 -26.26
C ARG A 318 19.14 17.63 -25.26
N ARG A 319 18.32 18.65 -25.00
CA ARG A 319 17.21 18.61 -24.04
C ARG A 319 16.10 17.64 -24.49
N PRO A 320 15.53 16.80 -23.60
CA PRO A 320 14.41 15.91 -23.95
C PRO A 320 13.08 16.67 -24.13
N PRO A 321 12.09 16.09 -24.83
CA PRO A 321 10.81 16.75 -25.13
C PRO A 321 9.79 16.61 -23.99
N SER A 322 9.02 17.67 -23.75
CA SER A 322 7.91 17.70 -22.78
C SER A 322 6.68 16.95 -23.29
N PHE A 323 5.98 16.25 -22.39
CA PHE A 323 4.70 15.59 -22.66
C PHE A 323 3.59 16.21 -21.80
N GLU A 324 2.62 16.87 -22.43
CA GLU A 324 1.42 17.35 -21.74
C GLU A 324 0.36 16.24 -21.59
N ARG A 325 -0.35 16.22 -20.45
CA ARG A 325 -1.63 15.50 -20.34
C ARG A 325 -2.64 16.17 -19.41
N LYS A 326 -3.87 16.20 -19.92
CA LYS A 326 -5.14 16.58 -19.30
C LYS A 326 -5.94 15.32 -18.90
N ASP A 327 -6.73 15.23 -17.82
CA ASP A 327 -7.09 16.23 -16.79
C ASP A 327 -7.25 15.64 -15.38
N LYS A 328 -6.93 16.46 -14.37
CA LYS A 328 -7.72 16.74 -13.14
C LYS A 328 -7.36 18.17 -12.77
N GLY A 329 -8.34 19.08 -12.62
CA GLY A 329 -8.16 20.49 -12.21
C GLY A 329 -6.85 21.11 -12.73
N GLU A 330 -6.85 21.55 -14.00
CA GLU A 330 -5.63 21.82 -14.81
C GLU A 330 -4.45 22.41 -14.03
N ASP A 331 -4.70 23.39 -13.17
CA ASP A 331 -3.69 24.09 -12.37
C ASP A 331 -2.94 23.22 -11.33
N GLU A 332 -3.61 22.34 -10.58
CA GLU A 332 -2.96 21.56 -9.51
C GLU A 332 -2.09 20.42 -10.05
N VAL A 333 -2.58 19.70 -11.08
CA VAL A 333 -1.81 18.64 -11.72
C VAL A 333 -0.67 19.22 -12.55
N ALA A 334 -0.87 20.35 -13.25
CA ALA A 334 0.22 21.05 -13.92
C ALA A 334 1.27 21.53 -12.93
N ALA A 335 0.87 22.11 -11.79
CA ALA A 335 1.82 22.53 -10.74
C ALA A 335 2.62 21.35 -10.17
N ARG A 336 1.99 20.17 -9.98
CA ARG A 336 2.70 18.96 -9.53
C ARG A 336 3.66 18.42 -10.61
N LEU A 337 3.22 18.34 -11.86
CA LEU A 337 4.06 17.87 -12.97
C LEU A 337 5.26 18.80 -13.21
N ALA A 338 5.07 20.11 -13.15
CA ALA A 338 6.17 21.08 -13.27
C ALA A 338 7.23 20.90 -12.16
N ARG A 339 6.82 20.66 -10.91
CA ARG A 339 7.75 20.33 -9.81
C ARG A 339 8.44 18.98 -10.03
N MET A 340 7.75 17.98 -10.57
CA MET A 340 8.36 16.67 -10.88
C MET A 340 9.38 16.77 -12.02
N ASP A 341 9.14 17.59 -13.04
CA ASP A 341 10.08 17.86 -14.13
C ASP A 341 11.32 18.65 -13.63
N GLU A 342 11.12 19.59 -12.70
CA GLU A 342 12.19 20.32 -12.01
C GLU A 342 13.07 19.35 -11.20
N TRP A 343 12.47 18.52 -10.33
CA TRP A 343 13.17 17.44 -9.61
C TRP A 343 13.90 16.48 -10.55
N THR A 344 13.27 16.08 -11.65
CA THR A 344 13.90 15.20 -12.64
C THR A 344 15.15 15.83 -13.25
N GLY A 345 15.11 17.14 -13.53
CA GLY A 345 16.27 17.91 -13.99
C GLY A 345 17.39 17.99 -12.94
N GLU A 346 17.06 18.26 -11.68
CA GLU A 346 18.06 18.28 -10.60
C GLU A 346 18.72 16.92 -10.35
N ILE A 347 17.92 15.84 -10.36
CA ILE A 347 18.41 14.47 -10.19
C ILE A 347 19.33 14.10 -11.36
N GLN A 348 18.93 14.41 -12.61
CA GLN A 348 19.78 14.18 -13.79
C GLN A 348 21.12 14.92 -13.69
N ASN A 349 21.12 16.17 -13.21
CA ASN A 349 22.36 16.94 -13.02
C ASN A 349 23.28 16.31 -11.96
N LYS A 350 22.74 15.88 -10.81
CA LYS A 350 23.53 15.25 -9.74
C LYS A 350 24.07 13.87 -10.14
N VAL A 351 23.24 13.04 -10.79
CA VAL A 351 23.66 11.75 -11.34
C VAL A 351 24.75 11.93 -12.40
N ALA A 352 24.60 12.93 -13.29
CA ALA A 352 25.63 13.26 -14.27
C ALA A 352 26.93 13.75 -13.61
N GLN A 353 26.86 14.49 -12.51
CA GLN A 353 28.03 14.93 -11.76
C GLN A 353 28.80 13.74 -11.17
N VAL A 354 28.13 12.84 -10.43
CA VAL A 354 28.79 11.65 -9.85
C VAL A 354 29.39 10.73 -10.94
N LEU A 355 28.68 10.53 -12.05
CA LEU A 355 29.22 9.78 -13.20
C LEU A 355 30.46 10.42 -13.82
N LEU A 356 30.51 11.75 -13.91
CA LEU A 356 31.68 12.47 -14.43
C LEU A 356 32.84 12.44 -13.43
N GLU A 357 32.58 12.56 -12.14
CA GLU A 357 33.61 12.53 -11.09
C GLU A 357 34.25 11.14 -10.98
N GLN A 358 33.44 10.08 -10.78
CA GLN A 358 33.91 8.70 -10.75
C GLN A 358 34.51 8.26 -12.11
N GLY A 359 33.90 8.65 -13.22
CA GLY A 359 34.40 8.35 -14.57
C GLY A 359 35.76 8.99 -14.87
N ASN A 360 35.99 10.24 -14.47
CA ASN A 360 37.28 10.90 -14.61
C ASN A 360 38.34 10.30 -13.67
N ALA A 361 37.96 9.91 -12.45
CA ALA A 361 38.85 9.23 -11.50
C ALA A 361 39.30 7.86 -12.04
N ALA A 362 38.36 7.02 -12.50
CA ALA A 362 38.64 5.73 -13.10
C ALA A 362 39.49 5.83 -14.37
N ALA A 363 39.18 6.78 -15.26
CA ALA A 363 39.98 7.03 -16.47
C ALA A 363 41.42 7.50 -16.15
N SER A 364 41.58 8.30 -15.09
CA SER A 364 42.90 8.76 -14.63
C SER A 364 43.72 7.62 -14.00
N ALA A 365 43.09 6.77 -13.19
CA ALA A 365 43.72 5.58 -12.61
C ALA A 365 44.18 4.60 -13.70
N TYR A 366 43.32 4.33 -14.68
CA TYR A 366 43.64 3.49 -15.84
C TYR A 366 44.83 4.04 -16.65
N ALA A 367 44.85 5.36 -16.93
CA ALA A 367 45.95 6.00 -17.65
C ALA A 367 47.29 5.96 -16.90
N LEU A 368 47.25 5.84 -15.56
CA LEU A 368 48.43 5.70 -14.69
C LEU A 368 48.81 4.23 -14.40
N GLY A 369 48.07 3.26 -14.96
CA GLY A 369 48.30 1.83 -14.74
C GLY A 369 47.96 1.36 -13.32
N GLN A 370 47.10 2.09 -12.60
CA GLN A 370 46.60 1.73 -11.28
C GLN A 370 45.24 1.02 -11.37
N PRO A 371 44.83 0.26 -10.33
CA PRO A 371 43.47 -0.27 -10.23
C PRO A 371 42.47 0.88 -10.33
N TRP A 372 41.54 0.78 -11.28
CA TRP A 372 40.52 1.79 -11.55
C TRP A 372 39.18 1.40 -10.91
N GLU A 373 39.03 0.13 -10.55
CA GLU A 373 37.87 -0.45 -9.88
C GLU A 373 37.64 0.20 -8.50
N THR A 374 38.71 0.64 -7.81
CA THR A 374 38.65 1.36 -6.53
C THR A 374 38.25 2.83 -6.66
N ALA A 375 38.03 3.34 -7.88
CA ALA A 375 37.51 4.69 -8.12
C ALA A 375 35.99 4.70 -8.40
N LEU A 376 35.35 3.54 -8.38
CA LEU A 376 33.90 3.36 -8.49
C LEU A 376 33.35 2.94 -7.13
N ASP A 377 33.02 3.92 -6.28
CA ASP A 377 32.49 3.65 -4.95
C ASP A 377 30.95 3.47 -5.00
N PRO A 378 30.39 2.33 -4.57
CA PRO A 378 28.95 2.15 -4.43
C PRO A 378 28.31 3.03 -3.34
N ASP A 379 29.07 3.44 -2.32
CA ASP A 379 28.53 4.20 -1.19
C ASP A 379 28.15 5.64 -1.63
N ASP A 380 28.91 6.26 -2.55
CA ASP A 380 28.56 7.54 -3.20
C ASP A 380 27.16 7.50 -3.86
N TRP A 381 26.81 6.35 -4.44
CA TRP A 381 25.52 6.14 -5.10
C TRP A 381 24.38 5.95 -4.09
N GLN A 382 24.66 5.27 -2.99
CA GLN A 382 23.70 5.13 -1.90
C GLN A 382 23.43 6.50 -1.24
N ASP A 383 24.47 7.27 -0.92
CA ASP A 383 24.36 8.62 -0.36
C ASP A 383 23.57 9.56 -1.28
N LEU A 384 23.81 9.52 -2.60
CA LEU A 384 23.04 10.29 -3.59
C LEU A 384 21.56 9.88 -3.60
N LEU A 385 21.27 8.58 -3.61
CA LEU A 385 19.89 8.06 -3.64
C LEU A 385 19.14 8.37 -2.35
N GLU A 386 19.77 8.21 -1.18
CA GLU A 386 19.19 8.56 0.11
C GLU A 386 18.92 10.06 0.23
N ALA A 387 19.85 10.92 -0.23
CA ALA A 387 19.66 12.37 -0.26
C ALA A 387 18.53 12.81 -1.20
N VAL A 388 18.42 12.20 -2.38
CA VAL A 388 17.34 12.46 -3.34
C VAL A 388 15.98 12.00 -2.79
N HIS A 389 15.90 10.76 -2.28
CA HIS A 389 14.67 10.20 -1.72
C HIS A 389 14.14 11.04 -0.55
N THR A 390 15.04 11.42 0.35
CA THR A 390 14.76 12.28 1.51
C THR A 390 14.20 13.64 1.09
N ALA A 391 14.86 14.33 0.15
CA ALA A 391 14.45 15.67 -0.27
C ALA A 391 13.12 15.69 -1.03
N VAL A 392 12.82 14.66 -1.83
CA VAL A 392 11.53 14.50 -2.53
C VAL A 392 10.39 14.23 -1.54
N ILE A 393 10.61 13.38 -0.53
CA ILE A 393 9.61 13.10 0.53
C ILE A 393 9.28 14.36 1.32
N GLU A 394 10.27 15.17 1.69
CA GLU A 394 10.04 16.43 2.41
C GLU A 394 9.24 17.45 1.60
N ALA A 395 9.60 17.63 0.33
CA ALA A 395 8.93 18.58 -0.55
C ALA A 395 7.45 18.22 -0.78
N GLU A 396 7.15 16.95 -1.05
CA GLU A 396 5.78 16.50 -1.29
C GLU A 396 4.98 16.30 0.02
N GLY A 397 5.63 15.90 1.11
CA GLY A 397 5.03 15.79 2.43
C GLY A 397 4.53 17.15 2.97
N LYS A 398 5.28 18.23 2.71
CA LYS A 398 4.87 19.59 3.07
C LYS A 398 3.59 20.03 2.33
N VAL A 399 3.47 19.70 1.04
CA VAL A 399 2.27 19.97 0.24
C VAL A 399 1.06 19.17 0.75
N ALA A 400 1.25 17.88 1.06
CA ALA A 400 0.18 17.04 1.60
C ALA A 400 -0.30 17.53 2.99
N TYR A 401 0.64 17.94 3.86
CA TYR A 401 0.34 18.48 5.19
C TYR A 401 -0.50 19.75 5.12
N THR A 402 -0.15 20.71 4.26
CA THR A 402 -0.95 21.94 4.07
C THR A 402 -2.36 21.65 3.54
N ALA A 403 -2.52 20.67 2.64
CA ALA A 403 -3.83 20.25 2.16
C ALA A 403 -4.70 19.63 3.27
N VAL A 404 -4.11 18.81 4.14
CA VAL A 404 -4.80 18.27 5.34
C VAL A 404 -5.22 19.40 6.29
N LEU A 405 -4.30 20.31 6.63
CA LEU A 405 -4.59 21.47 7.50
C LEU A 405 -5.75 22.35 6.99
N SER A 406 -5.83 22.56 5.67
CA SER A 406 -6.94 23.31 5.05
C SER A 406 -8.29 22.58 5.10
N SER A 407 -8.28 21.23 5.11
CA SER A 407 -9.49 20.42 5.24
C SER A 407 -10.05 20.41 6.67
N ILE A 408 -9.17 20.43 7.67
CA ILE A 408 -9.52 20.46 9.11
C ILE A 408 -10.13 21.81 9.50
N THR A 409 -9.59 22.91 8.97
CA THR A 409 -10.05 24.28 9.28
C THR A 409 -11.36 24.67 8.60
N ALA A 410 -11.91 23.85 7.70
CA ALA A 410 -13.14 24.12 6.97
C ALA A 410 -14.43 23.73 7.72
N THR A 411 -14.36 22.83 8.71
CA THR A 411 -15.53 22.36 9.48
C THR A 411 -15.68 23.14 10.78
N GLY A 412 -16.33 24.30 10.71
CA GLY A 412 -16.51 25.20 11.85
C GLY A 412 -17.39 24.64 12.98
N GLY A 413 -16.75 24.34 14.12
CA GLY A 413 -17.36 24.32 15.46
C GLY A 413 -16.88 25.54 16.24
N GLY A 414 -17.79 26.28 16.89
CA GLY A 414 -17.48 27.57 17.51
C GLY A 414 -16.76 27.43 18.86
N GLY A 415 -15.54 27.92 18.94
CA GLY A 415 -14.65 27.83 20.10
C GLY A 415 -13.27 27.42 19.62
N ALA A 416 -12.38 28.40 19.39
CA ALA A 416 -11.02 28.14 18.92
C ALA A 416 -10.19 27.57 20.06
N PHE A 417 -10.22 26.24 20.23
CA PHE A 417 -9.32 25.52 21.12
C PHE A 417 -7.97 25.37 20.40
N ASP A 418 -7.08 26.34 20.61
CA ASP A 418 -5.79 26.37 19.94
C ASP A 418 -4.75 25.54 20.70
N VAL A 419 -4.76 24.24 20.41
CA VAL A 419 -3.81 23.23 20.95
C VAL A 419 -2.34 23.58 20.62
N LEU A 420 -2.10 24.51 19.68
CA LEU A 420 -0.78 24.76 19.10
C LEU A 420 -0.22 26.15 19.37
N ALA A 421 -1.03 27.16 19.69
CA ALA A 421 -0.56 28.53 19.89
C ALA A 421 0.06 28.77 21.28
N ASP A 422 -0.75 28.71 22.35
CA ASP A 422 -0.36 29.34 23.62
C ASP A 422 0.65 28.48 24.42
N GLY A 423 0.29 27.24 24.77
CA GLY A 423 1.14 26.38 25.61
C GLY A 423 2.47 25.97 24.96
N VAL A 424 2.49 25.79 23.63
CA VAL A 424 3.71 25.45 22.89
C VAL A 424 4.68 26.64 22.86
N THR A 425 4.18 27.87 22.66
CA THR A 425 5.04 29.06 22.61
C THR A 425 5.53 29.48 23.99
N GLU A 426 4.70 29.34 25.04
CA GLU A 426 5.09 29.53 26.44
C GLU A 426 6.20 28.56 26.84
N TRP A 427 6.05 27.26 26.57
CA TRP A 427 7.10 26.26 26.84
C TRP A 427 8.41 26.57 26.09
N ILE A 428 8.33 27.01 24.83
CA ILE A 428 9.51 27.40 24.04
C ILE A 428 10.19 28.63 24.64
N ALA A 429 9.43 29.62 25.12
CA ALA A 429 9.99 30.83 25.74
C ALA A 429 10.75 30.52 27.04
N GLU A 430 10.26 29.57 27.84
CA GLU A 430 10.84 29.23 29.14
C GLU A 430 11.99 28.21 29.04
N HIS A 431 11.80 27.10 28.32
CA HIS A 431 12.66 25.90 28.46
C HIS A 431 13.63 25.66 27.30
N VAL A 432 13.46 26.32 26.15
CA VAL A 432 14.33 26.03 24.99
C VAL A 432 15.75 26.52 25.19
N GLY A 433 16.70 25.62 24.98
CA GLY A 433 18.14 25.87 25.11
C GLY A 433 18.77 25.40 26.42
N GLU A 434 18.01 25.05 27.46
CA GLU A 434 18.54 24.51 28.72
C GLU A 434 19.39 23.24 28.51
N ASN A 435 18.97 22.40 27.57
CA ASN A 435 19.66 21.16 27.21
C ASN A 435 20.89 21.38 26.30
N VAL A 436 21.11 22.59 25.79
CA VAL A 436 22.13 22.91 24.77
C VAL A 436 23.42 23.40 25.43
N LYS A 437 24.27 22.46 25.85
CA LYS A 437 25.54 22.78 26.51
C LYS A 437 26.49 23.57 25.60
N GLY A 438 27.08 24.64 26.15
CA GLY A 438 28.13 25.44 25.51
C GLY A 438 27.63 26.59 24.63
N ILE A 439 26.51 27.22 24.99
CA ILE A 439 26.02 28.45 24.34
C ILE A 439 26.02 29.62 25.34
N THR A 440 26.01 30.85 24.83
CA THR A 440 25.80 32.08 25.60
C THR A 440 24.30 32.42 25.68
N GLU A 441 23.90 33.26 26.64
CA GLU A 441 22.51 33.74 26.76
C GLU A 441 21.99 34.38 25.46
N THR A 442 22.83 35.16 24.76
CA THR A 442 22.49 35.75 23.45
C THR A 442 22.22 34.67 22.39
N SER A 443 22.99 33.59 22.41
CA SER A 443 22.78 32.43 21.55
C SER A 443 21.56 31.60 21.97
N GLN A 444 21.22 31.54 23.26
CA GLN A 444 19.99 30.90 23.74
C GLN A 444 18.73 31.67 23.29
N ALA A 445 18.70 33.00 23.44
CA ALA A 445 17.61 33.83 22.96
C ALA A 445 17.46 33.75 21.42
N LEU A 446 18.57 33.65 20.68
CA LEU A 446 18.54 33.40 19.24
C LEU A 446 17.95 32.02 18.92
N LEU A 447 18.33 30.98 19.67
CA LEU A 447 17.80 29.63 19.51
C LEU A 447 16.28 29.59 19.72
N GLN A 448 15.82 30.14 20.85
CA GLN A 448 14.39 30.28 21.18
C GLN A 448 13.65 30.96 20.03
N GLY A 449 14.04 32.18 19.65
CA GLY A 449 13.37 32.94 18.60
C GLY A 449 13.36 32.24 17.22
N GLN A 450 14.38 31.45 16.87
CA GLN A 450 14.36 30.67 15.62
C GLN A 450 13.45 29.45 15.69
N ILE A 451 13.30 28.82 16.87
CA ILE A 451 12.42 27.66 17.08
C ILE A 451 10.97 28.10 17.21
N THR A 452 10.65 29.15 17.99
CA THR A 452 9.30 29.75 18.08
C THR A 452 8.78 30.09 16.68
N ALA A 453 9.53 30.91 15.94
CA ALA A 453 9.15 31.31 14.59
C ALA A 453 9.15 30.15 13.57
N GLY A 454 9.72 28.99 13.92
CA GLY A 454 9.66 27.77 13.13
C GLY A 454 8.37 27.01 13.38
N VAL A 455 8.02 26.81 14.65
CA VAL A 455 6.79 26.15 15.10
C VAL A 455 5.55 26.96 14.71
N GLU A 456 5.54 28.28 14.94
CA GLU A 456 4.48 29.21 14.47
C GLU A 456 4.29 29.15 12.94
N ALA A 457 5.37 28.92 12.19
CA ALA A 457 5.33 28.82 10.74
C ALA A 457 5.01 27.39 10.22
N GLY A 458 4.73 26.44 11.11
CA GLY A 458 4.49 25.04 10.75
C GLY A 458 5.70 24.38 10.07
N GLU A 459 6.92 24.83 10.37
CA GLU A 459 8.14 24.32 9.75
C GLU A 459 8.48 22.90 10.22
N SER A 460 9.00 22.10 9.29
CA SER A 460 9.51 20.77 9.63
C SER A 460 10.74 20.88 10.54
N VAL A 461 11.01 19.85 11.34
CA VAL A 461 12.24 19.76 12.16
C VAL A 461 13.52 20.02 11.36
N LYS A 462 13.53 19.69 10.06
CA LYS A 462 14.66 19.93 9.15
C LYS A 462 14.74 21.36 8.64
N ASP A 463 13.59 22.01 8.39
CA ASP A 463 13.53 23.45 8.11
C ASP A 463 14.02 24.25 9.33
N ILE A 464 13.55 23.90 10.54
CA ILE A 464 14.02 24.49 11.81
C ILE A 464 15.54 24.26 11.96
N ALA A 465 16.04 23.04 11.75
CA ALA A 465 17.48 22.77 11.79
C ALA A 465 18.28 23.60 10.77
N LYS A 466 17.76 23.77 9.54
CA LYS A 466 18.37 24.62 8.49
C LYS A 466 18.38 26.09 8.89
N ARG A 467 17.32 26.56 9.55
CA ARG A 467 17.23 27.90 10.13
C ARG A 467 18.26 28.10 11.25
N LEU A 468 18.40 27.15 12.16
CA LEU A 468 19.44 27.17 13.21
C LEU A 468 20.86 27.21 12.62
N ARG A 469 21.16 26.38 11.62
CA ARG A 469 22.46 26.37 10.90
C ARG A 469 22.78 27.73 10.26
N LYS A 470 21.76 28.43 9.75
CA LYS A 470 21.90 29.76 9.13
C LYS A 470 22.04 30.86 10.17
N ALA A 471 21.39 30.72 11.33
CA ALA A 471 21.42 31.70 12.42
C ALA A 471 22.75 31.69 13.18
N ASN A 472 23.35 30.51 13.42
CA ASN A 472 24.69 30.39 13.98
C ASN A 472 25.48 29.24 13.33
N ALA A 473 26.64 29.57 12.75
CA ALA A 473 27.55 28.62 12.12
C ALA A 473 28.13 27.58 13.10
N GLU A 474 28.19 27.89 14.41
CA GLU A 474 28.64 26.95 15.45
C GLU A 474 27.67 25.78 15.68
N TRP A 475 26.43 25.86 15.16
CA TRP A 475 25.45 24.78 15.23
C TRP A 475 25.38 23.95 13.93
N ALA A 476 26.34 24.12 13.01
CA ALA A 476 26.42 23.39 11.75
C ALA A 476 26.42 21.85 11.91
N GLY A 477 26.08 21.16 10.82
CA GLY A 477 26.07 19.69 10.77
C GLY A 477 24.98 19.06 11.66
N TRP A 478 25.28 17.89 12.22
CA TRP A 478 24.32 17.07 13.00
C TRP A 478 23.78 17.76 14.26
N ARG A 479 24.49 18.76 14.79
CA ARG A 479 24.14 19.44 16.05
C ARG A 479 22.81 20.18 15.95
N ALA A 480 22.61 21.00 14.92
CA ALA A 480 21.33 21.71 14.71
C ALA A 480 20.12 20.78 14.53
N GLU A 481 20.29 19.61 13.90
CA GLU A 481 19.20 18.63 13.76
C GLU A 481 18.85 17.96 15.09
N VAL A 482 19.86 17.65 15.91
CA VAL A 482 19.61 17.14 17.26
C VAL A 482 18.94 18.19 18.15
N ILE A 483 19.36 19.45 18.07
CA ILE A 483 18.71 20.55 18.79
C ILE A 483 17.27 20.73 18.29
N ALA A 484 17.06 21.04 17.01
CA ALA A 484 15.73 21.26 16.44
C ALA A 484 14.74 20.13 16.79
N ARG A 485 15.16 18.87 16.66
CA ARG A 485 14.31 17.73 17.01
C ARG A 485 14.04 17.61 18.52
N THR A 486 15.06 17.79 19.37
CA THR A 486 14.92 17.64 20.83
C THR A 486 14.01 18.73 21.39
N GLU A 487 14.29 19.99 21.05
CA GLU A 487 13.54 21.15 21.55
C GLU A 487 12.09 21.13 21.04
N THR A 488 11.87 20.83 19.75
CA THR A 488 10.52 20.73 19.17
C THR A 488 9.74 19.56 19.79
N ALA A 489 10.32 18.37 19.88
CA ALA A 489 9.63 17.22 20.49
C ALA A 489 9.32 17.44 21.99
N SER A 490 10.18 18.15 22.72
CA SER A 490 9.91 18.56 24.10
C SER A 490 8.73 19.51 24.19
N ALA A 491 8.67 20.54 23.33
CA ALA A 491 7.59 21.54 23.34
C ALA A 491 6.22 20.94 22.98
N PHE A 492 6.15 20.12 21.93
CA PHE A 492 4.93 19.36 21.63
C PHE A 492 4.59 18.39 22.78
N GLY A 493 5.59 17.77 23.41
CA GLY A 493 5.39 16.90 24.57
C GLY A 493 4.73 17.60 25.76
N ALA A 494 5.17 18.80 26.10
CA ALA A 494 4.59 19.61 27.17
C ALA A 494 3.17 20.07 26.84
N ALA A 495 2.92 20.52 25.61
CA ALA A 495 1.58 20.92 25.18
C ALA A 495 0.56 19.77 25.21
N HIS A 496 0.96 18.54 24.85
CA HIS A 496 0.07 17.38 25.02
C HIS A 496 -0.20 17.04 26.50
N ALA A 497 0.77 17.28 27.40
CA ALA A 497 0.56 17.11 28.84
C ALA A 497 -0.44 18.15 29.39
N GLN A 498 -0.22 19.43 29.07
CA GLN A 498 -1.10 20.52 29.46
C GLN A 498 -2.53 20.35 28.90
N ALA A 499 -2.67 19.87 27.66
CA ALA A 499 -3.96 19.54 27.07
C ALA A 499 -4.64 18.36 27.80
N ALA A 500 -3.88 17.35 28.24
CA ALA A 500 -4.43 16.26 29.04
C ALA A 500 -4.91 16.73 30.43
N ASP A 501 -4.13 17.57 31.12
CA ASP A 501 -4.51 18.16 32.40
C ASP A 501 -5.80 19.00 32.26
N GLN A 502 -5.90 19.84 31.23
CA GLN A 502 -7.10 20.64 30.94
C GLN A 502 -8.33 19.78 30.62
N LEU A 503 -8.17 18.68 29.87
CA LEU A 503 -9.26 17.77 29.54
C LEU A 503 -9.74 16.97 30.77
N ALA A 504 -8.83 16.62 31.69
CA ALA A 504 -9.21 16.00 32.96
C ALA A 504 -10.08 16.95 33.81
N ASP A 505 -9.67 18.21 33.93
CA ASP A 505 -10.39 19.25 34.68
C ASP A 505 -11.73 19.66 34.03
N GLU A 506 -11.81 19.80 32.70
CA GLU A 506 -13.03 20.23 32.01
C GLU A 506 -14.13 19.16 32.04
N PHE A 507 -13.75 17.89 31.90
CA PHE A 507 -14.69 16.77 31.78
C PHE A 507 -14.88 15.96 33.06
N ASP A 508 -14.18 16.30 34.16
CA ASP A 508 -14.19 15.58 35.45
C ASP A 508 -13.86 14.08 35.28
N VAL A 509 -12.80 13.81 34.51
CA VAL A 509 -12.35 12.45 34.15
C VAL A 509 -10.93 12.18 34.62
N GLU A 510 -10.74 11.08 35.34
CA GLU A 510 -9.40 10.58 35.66
C GLU A 510 -8.72 10.08 34.37
N LEU A 511 -7.64 10.77 33.97
CA LEU A 511 -6.80 10.36 32.86
C LEU A 511 -5.51 9.71 33.36
N VAL A 512 -4.98 8.81 32.55
CA VAL A 512 -3.69 8.15 32.72
C VAL A 512 -2.78 8.47 31.52
N LYS A 513 -1.48 8.43 31.78
CA LYS A 513 -0.41 8.60 30.79
C LYS A 513 0.38 7.29 30.67
N THR A 514 0.65 6.87 29.44
CA THR A 514 1.41 5.65 29.11
C THR A 514 2.67 6.00 28.34
N TRP A 515 3.80 5.43 28.75
CA TRP A 515 5.11 5.63 28.12
C TRP A 515 5.34 4.61 26.99
N HIS A 516 5.80 5.09 25.82
CA HIS A 516 6.18 4.25 24.68
C HIS A 516 7.61 4.54 24.26
N ALA A 517 8.46 3.52 24.35
CA ALA A 517 9.87 3.60 24.00
C ALA A 517 10.11 3.23 22.52
N THR A 518 11.04 3.92 21.85
CA THR A 518 11.46 3.48 20.50
C THR A 518 12.20 2.15 20.62
N ARG A 519 11.71 1.09 19.98
CA ARG A 519 12.30 -0.26 20.05
C ARG A 519 13.51 -0.40 19.10
N ASP A 520 14.60 0.30 19.41
CA ASP A 520 15.90 0.15 18.74
C ASP A 520 17.08 0.20 19.73
N SER A 521 18.28 -0.09 19.22
CA SER A 521 19.54 -0.12 19.99
C SER A 521 20.07 1.24 20.43
N ARG A 522 19.34 2.33 20.19
CA ARG A 522 19.74 3.72 20.53
C ARG A 522 18.86 4.32 21.63
N THR A 523 17.80 3.63 22.04
CA THR A 523 17.03 3.96 23.24
C THR A 523 17.80 3.53 24.48
N ARG A 524 17.75 4.33 25.55
CA ARG A 524 18.45 4.02 26.81
C ARG A 524 17.76 2.85 27.51
N ASP A 525 18.52 1.96 28.13
CA ASP A 525 18.00 0.77 28.81
C ASP A 525 16.89 1.11 29.83
N GLU A 526 17.07 2.20 30.60
CA GLU A 526 16.09 2.72 31.57
C GLU A 526 14.78 3.18 30.90
N HIS A 527 14.84 3.77 29.70
CA HIS A 527 13.66 4.20 28.95
C HIS A 527 12.94 3.02 28.29
N ALA A 528 13.67 1.99 27.89
CA ALA A 528 13.12 0.76 27.32
C ALA A 528 12.51 -0.17 28.38
N ALA A 529 13.05 -0.14 29.61
CA ALA A 529 12.54 -0.92 30.74
C ALA A 529 11.14 -0.52 31.20
N ILE A 530 10.69 0.70 30.88
CA ILE A 530 9.35 1.22 31.19
C ILE A 530 8.43 1.34 29.95
N ASP A 531 8.75 0.64 28.86
CA ASP A 531 7.87 0.57 27.67
C ASP A 531 6.51 -0.06 28.05
N GLY A 532 5.44 0.72 27.92
CA GLY A 532 4.09 0.37 28.37
C GLY A 532 3.78 0.67 29.83
N GLU A 533 4.65 1.34 30.60
CA GLU A 533 4.30 1.80 31.95
C GLU A 533 3.18 2.86 31.87
N THR A 534 2.11 2.66 32.65
CA THR A 534 0.97 3.57 32.76
C THR A 534 0.88 4.14 34.18
N ARG A 535 0.63 5.44 34.29
CA ARG A 535 0.56 6.22 35.54
C ARG A 535 -0.59 7.23 35.50
N ALA A 536 -1.06 7.69 36.65
CA ALA A 536 -1.94 8.86 36.72
C ALA A 536 -1.22 10.13 36.21
N LEU A 537 -1.95 11.18 35.81
CA LEU A 537 -1.34 12.43 35.32
C LEU A 537 -0.40 13.08 36.34
N ASP A 538 -0.70 12.98 37.64
CA ASP A 538 0.07 13.55 38.76
C ASP A 538 1.20 12.63 39.29
N GLU A 539 1.24 11.36 38.90
CA GLU A 539 2.32 10.44 39.31
C GLU A 539 3.54 10.48 38.36
N PRO A 540 4.79 10.49 38.84
CA PRO A 540 5.96 10.29 37.98
C PRO A 540 6.04 8.85 37.46
N PHE A 541 6.61 8.65 36.27
CA PHE A 541 7.06 7.33 35.81
C PHE A 541 8.15 6.76 36.71
N SER A 542 8.39 5.44 36.68
CA SER A 542 9.37 4.77 37.57
C SER A 542 10.81 5.28 37.43
N ILE A 543 11.13 5.97 36.32
CA ILE A 543 12.41 6.67 36.10
C ILE A 543 12.49 8.08 36.73
N GLY A 544 11.47 8.50 37.50
CA GLY A 544 11.42 9.80 38.20
C GLY A 544 11.02 10.98 37.32
N VAL A 545 10.52 10.74 36.11
CA VAL A 545 10.13 11.78 35.14
C VAL A 545 8.62 12.04 35.21
N MET A 546 8.21 13.30 35.37
CA MET A 546 6.81 13.71 35.53
C MET A 546 6.03 13.82 34.22
N GLN A 547 6.60 14.44 33.19
CA GLN A 547 5.95 14.70 31.90
C GLN A 547 6.83 14.26 30.72
N SER A 548 6.38 14.51 29.49
CA SER A 548 6.90 13.96 28.22
C SER A 548 8.43 13.70 28.15
N PRO A 549 8.88 12.59 27.52
CA PRO A 549 10.26 12.13 27.42
C PRO A 549 11.37 13.18 27.18
N GLY A 550 11.87 13.77 28.27
CA GLY A 550 12.87 14.83 28.24
C GLY A 550 14.31 14.35 27.95
N GLY A 551 15.04 15.19 27.19
CA GLY A 551 16.49 15.13 27.06
C GLY A 551 17.02 14.86 25.64
N VAL A 552 18.29 15.19 25.44
CA VAL A 552 18.96 15.19 24.13
C VAL A 552 18.80 13.85 23.40
N ASN A 553 18.32 13.91 22.14
CA ASN A 553 18.12 12.76 21.24
C ASN A 553 17.09 11.72 21.76
N CYS A 554 16.20 12.09 22.69
CA CYS A 554 15.05 11.25 23.03
C CYS A 554 14.08 11.13 21.84
N ARG A 555 13.43 9.97 21.71
CA ARG A 555 12.43 9.63 20.66
C ARG A 555 11.26 8.80 21.21
N CYS A 556 11.20 8.64 22.53
CA CYS A 556 10.05 8.02 23.19
C CYS A 556 8.85 8.97 23.08
N VAL A 557 7.64 8.46 23.25
CA VAL A 557 6.38 9.22 23.17
C VAL A 557 5.53 8.86 24.38
N VAL A 558 4.73 9.80 24.88
CA VAL A 558 3.69 9.53 25.88
C VAL A 558 2.32 9.69 25.22
N THR A 559 1.42 8.74 25.51
CA THR A 559 0.01 8.80 25.11
C THR A 559 -0.87 8.97 26.34
N TYR A 560 -2.00 9.65 26.18
CA TYR A 560 -2.96 9.89 27.25
C TYR A 560 -4.27 9.13 26.96
N GLY A 561 -4.91 8.61 28.00
CA GLY A 561 -6.16 7.87 27.92
C GLY A 561 -6.96 7.98 29.22
N VAL A 562 -8.20 7.51 29.23
CA VAL A 562 -9.03 7.49 30.45
C VAL A 562 -8.59 6.31 31.33
N ALA A 563 -8.61 6.48 32.66
CA ALA A 563 -8.41 5.38 33.60
C ALA A 563 -9.50 4.30 33.43
N GLU A 564 -9.14 3.02 33.52
CA GLU A 564 -10.07 1.87 33.51
C GLU A 564 -10.65 1.53 34.91
#